data_AF-A0A089LIG0-F1
#
_entry.id   AF-A0A089LIG0-F1
#
_cell.length_a   1.000
_cell.length_b   1.000
_cell.length_c   1.000
_cell.angle_alpha   90.00
_cell.angle_beta   90.00
_cell.angle_gamma   90.00
#
_symmetry.space_group_name_H-M   'P 1'
#
loop_
_entity.id
_entity.type
_entity.pdbx_description
1 polymer ?
#
loop_
_entity_poly.entity_id
_entity_poly.type
_entity_poly.pdbx_seq_one_letter_code
_entity_poly.pdbx_strand_id
1 'polypeptide(L)'
;MEQNVQKLIDWLEAQEHATLVIKKQELDDQDTVHFNLETVDYRNAEDVLDEYLDSALILRGSGNTLNADGELVPLPQPNYEIAVSGLKLNSVAEDNVELQTDRAKYSLALS
;
A
#
# COMPACT_ATOMS: atom_id res chain seq x y z
N MET A 1 -8.62 -15.86 -2.92
CA MET A 1 -8.09 -14.66 -2.26
C MET A 1 -8.21 -14.84 -0.75
N GLU A 2 -7.18 -14.50 0.03
CA GLU A 2 -7.20 -14.62 1.50
C GLU A 2 -8.13 -13.60 2.16
N GLN A 3 -8.73 -13.93 3.31
CA GLN A 3 -9.69 -13.07 3.99
C GLN A 3 -9.11 -11.69 4.37
N ASN A 4 -7.85 -11.64 4.82
CA ASN A 4 -7.21 -10.38 5.18
C ASN A 4 -6.95 -9.49 3.97
N VAL A 5 -6.67 -10.07 2.80
CA VAL A 5 -6.48 -9.32 1.56
C VAL A 5 -7.80 -8.66 1.17
N GLN A 6 -8.90 -9.40 1.20
CA GLN A 6 -10.21 -8.83 0.91
C GLN A 6 -10.59 -7.71 1.88
N LYS A 7 -10.37 -7.89 3.19
CA LYS A 7 -10.65 -6.83 4.18
C LYS A 7 -9.84 -5.55 3.94
N LEU A 8 -8.60 -5.69 3.50
CA LEU A 8 -7.76 -4.54 3.16
C LEU A 8 -8.24 -3.85 1.88
N ILE A 9 -8.66 -4.62 0.87
CA ILE A 9 -9.31 -4.10 -0.34
C ILE A 9 -10.56 -3.30 0.05
N ASP A 10 -11.48 -3.90 0.81
CA ASP A 10 -12.72 -3.25 1.22
C ASP A 10 -12.46 -1.92 1.97
N TRP A 11 -11.42 -1.90 2.83
CA TRP A 11 -11.02 -0.68 3.53
C TRP A 11 -10.47 0.38 2.57
N LEU A 12 -9.57 0.01 1.65
CA LEU A 12 -8.97 0.94 0.70
C LEU A 12 -10.01 1.48 -0.30
N GLU A 13 -10.90 0.63 -0.81
CA GLU A 13 -12.01 1.04 -1.69
C GLU A 13 -12.95 2.04 -1.01
N ALA A 14 -13.17 1.90 0.31
CA ALA A 14 -13.93 2.88 1.08
C ALA A 14 -13.23 4.25 1.19
N GLN A 15 -11.92 4.32 0.93
CA GLN A 15 -11.12 5.55 0.93
C GLN A 15 -10.78 6.05 -0.48
N GLU A 16 -11.47 5.58 -1.53
CA GLU A 16 -11.29 6.12 -2.87
C GLU A 16 -11.49 7.64 -2.89
N HIS A 17 -10.66 8.31 -3.69
CA HIS A 17 -10.57 9.77 -3.81
C HIS A 17 -10.06 10.52 -2.57
N ALA A 18 -9.70 9.82 -1.49
CA ALA A 18 -9.04 10.40 -0.33
C ALA A 18 -7.51 10.40 -0.47
N THR A 19 -6.84 11.21 0.36
CA THR A 19 -5.38 11.16 0.50
C THR A 19 -5.00 10.31 1.69
N LEU A 20 -4.23 9.27 1.43
CA LEU A 20 -3.65 8.38 2.42
C LEU A 20 -2.22 8.80 2.76
N VAL A 21 -1.87 8.75 4.03
CA VAL A 21 -0.49 8.72 4.50
C VAL A 21 -0.09 7.26 4.68
N ILE A 22 0.78 6.77 3.81
CA ILE A 22 1.30 5.41 3.81
C ILE A 22 2.70 5.45 4.42
N LYS A 23 2.87 4.82 5.58
CA LYS A 23 4.17 4.59 6.20
C LYS A 23 4.58 3.14 6.00
N LYS A 24 5.75 2.92 5.42
CA LYS A 24 6.32 1.58 5.20
C LYS A 24 7.61 1.47 6.00
N GLN A 25 7.70 0.45 6.85
CA GLN A 25 8.89 0.13 7.63
C GLN A 25 9.47 -1.20 7.16
N GLU A 26 10.73 -1.17 6.73
CA GLU A 26 11.54 -2.34 6.36
C GLU A 26 12.84 -2.34 7.14
N LEU A 27 13.02 -3.31 8.04
CA LEU A 27 14.19 -3.37 8.94
C LEU A 27 14.44 -1.99 9.59
N ASP A 28 15.51 -1.29 9.19
CA ASP A 28 15.93 0.01 9.72
C ASP A 28 15.51 1.22 8.86
N ASP A 29 14.78 0.98 7.76
CA ASP A 29 14.35 2.01 6.81
C ASP A 29 12.84 2.31 6.93
N GLN A 30 12.49 3.60 6.88
CA GLN A 30 11.11 4.06 6.98
C GLN A 30 10.80 5.08 5.89
N ASP A 31 9.91 4.69 4.98
CA ASP A 31 9.36 5.57 3.96
C ASP A 31 8.00 6.12 4.40
N THR A 32 7.73 7.37 4.02
CA THR A 32 6.40 7.99 4.17
C THR A 32 5.96 8.58 2.85
N VAL A 33 4.81 8.13 2.36
CA VAL A 33 4.21 8.57 1.10
C VAL A 33 2.86 9.20 1.40
N HIS A 34 2.61 10.37 0.80
CA HIS A 34 1.27 10.95 0.74
C HIS A 34 0.68 10.59 -0.62
N PHE A 35 -0.41 9.82 -0.63
CA PHE A 35 -0.95 9.20 -1.84
C PHE A 35 -2.42 9.52 -2.00
N ASN A 36 -2.78 10.23 -3.07
CA ASN A 36 -4.17 10.39 -3.47
C ASN A 36 -4.62 9.11 -4.18
N LEU A 37 -5.52 8.36 -3.55
CA LEU A 37 -6.00 7.07 -4.04
C LEU A 37 -7.14 7.31 -5.04
N GLU A 38 -7.03 6.72 -6.23
CA GLU A 38 -8.09 6.75 -7.24
C GLU A 38 -8.86 5.43 -7.27
N THR A 39 -8.15 4.30 -7.39
CA THR A 39 -8.73 2.95 -7.40
C THR A 39 -7.75 1.94 -6.83
N VAL A 40 -8.24 0.72 -6.53
CA VAL A 40 -7.40 -0.40 -6.09
C VAL A 40 -7.58 -1.58 -7.04
N ASP A 41 -6.47 -2.08 -7.60
CA ASP A 41 -6.45 -3.34 -8.34
C ASP A 41 -5.79 -4.44 -7.49
N TYR A 42 -6.13 -5.70 -7.77
CA TYR A 42 -5.42 -6.86 -7.25
C TYR A 42 -4.68 -7.58 -8.38
N ARG A 43 -3.36 -7.74 -8.22
CA ARG A 43 -2.55 -8.64 -9.04
C ARG A 43 -2.44 -9.99 -8.35
N ASN A 44 -2.85 -11.04 -9.04
CA ASN A 44 -2.57 -12.42 -8.64
C ASN A 44 -1.26 -12.89 -9.27
N ALA A 45 -0.36 -13.48 -8.47
CA ALA A 45 0.88 -14.07 -8.97
C ALA A 45 0.64 -15.17 -10.01
N GLU A 46 -0.46 -15.92 -9.90
CA GLU A 46 -0.78 -17.00 -10.87
C GLU A 46 -1.15 -16.47 -12.26
N ASP A 47 -1.58 -15.21 -12.36
CA ASP A 47 -2.03 -14.59 -13.60
C ASP A 47 -0.89 -13.88 -14.36
N VAL A 48 0.31 -13.80 -13.77
CA VAL A 48 1.50 -13.19 -14.40
C VAL A 48 2.51 -14.26 -14.78
N LEU A 49 3.08 -14.11 -15.98
CA LEU A 49 4.15 -14.98 -16.48
C LEU A 49 5.50 -14.75 -15.78
N ASP A 50 5.63 -13.62 -15.10
CA ASP A 50 6.86 -13.24 -14.42
C ASP A 50 6.90 -13.85 -13.02
N GLU A 51 7.75 -14.87 -12.84
CA GLU A 51 7.95 -15.60 -11.58
C GLU A 51 8.54 -14.72 -10.46
N TYR A 52 9.00 -13.50 -10.77
CA TYR A 52 9.46 -12.54 -9.76
C TYR A 52 8.34 -11.66 -9.19
N LEU A 53 7.14 -11.70 -9.77
CA LEU A 53 6.00 -10.89 -9.33
C LEU A 53 5.09 -11.68 -8.38
N ASP A 54 5.14 -11.32 -7.10
CA ASP A 54 4.17 -11.79 -6.11
C ASP A 54 2.80 -11.12 -6.29
N SER A 55 1.80 -11.73 -5.64
CA SER A 55 0.47 -11.13 -5.51
C SER A 55 0.58 -9.82 -4.74
N ALA A 56 -0.12 -8.79 -5.21
CA ALA A 56 -0.04 -7.46 -4.65
C ALA A 56 -1.34 -6.67 -4.83
N LEU A 57 -1.57 -5.73 -3.93
CA LEU A 57 -2.52 -4.64 -4.15
C LEU A 57 -1.82 -3.51 -4.88
N ILE A 58 -2.43 -3.04 -5.96
CA ILE A 58 -1.94 -1.94 -6.78
C ILE A 58 -2.88 -0.76 -6.53
N LEU A 59 -2.40 0.21 -5.75
CA LEU A 59 -3.12 1.45 -5.49
C LEU A 59 -2.85 2.38 -6.68
N ARG A 60 -3.86 2.71 -7.46
CA ARG A 60 -3.76 3.66 -8.58
C ARG A 60 -3.95 5.08 -8.06
N GLY A 61 -3.18 6.02 -8.58
CA GLY A 61 -3.32 7.43 -8.25
C GLY A 61 -2.01 8.18 -8.35
N SER A 62 -1.85 9.21 -7.53
CA SER A 62 -0.65 10.04 -7.52
C SER A 62 -0.19 10.28 -6.10
N GLY A 63 1.13 10.38 -5.89
CA GLY A 63 1.64 10.62 -4.55
C GLY A 63 3.01 11.27 -4.56
N ASN A 64 3.43 11.68 -3.37
CA ASN A 64 4.71 12.32 -3.11
C ASN A 64 5.43 11.63 -1.95
N THR A 65 6.75 11.57 -2.05
CA THR A 65 7.65 11.10 -0.99
C THR A 65 8.75 12.12 -0.75
N LEU A 66 9.45 12.01 0.39
CA LEU A 66 10.64 12.80 0.65
C LEU A 66 11.85 12.14 -0.02
N ASN A 67 12.64 12.92 -0.75
CA ASN A 67 13.94 12.47 -1.22
C ASN A 67 15.01 12.60 -0.12
N ALA A 68 16.25 12.21 -0.44
CA ALA A 68 17.39 12.30 0.50
C ALA A 68 17.70 13.73 0.96
N ASP A 69 17.29 14.74 0.20
CA ASP A 69 17.47 16.16 0.52
C ASP A 69 16.30 16.73 1.34
N GLY A 70 15.29 15.91 1.65
CA GLY A 70 14.09 16.29 2.40
C GLY A 70 13.05 17.07 1.59
N GLU A 71 13.14 17.05 0.26
CA GLU A 71 12.17 17.68 -0.63
C GLU A 71 11.05 16.69 -1.00
N LEU A 72 9.81 17.19 -1.07
CA LEU A 72 8.68 16.43 -1.59
C LEU A 72 8.80 16.28 -3.11
N VAL A 73 9.02 15.06 -3.56
CA VAL A 73 9.09 14.69 -4.98
C VAL A 73 7.94 13.76 -5.34
N PRO A 74 7.39 13.83 -6.57
CA PRO A 74 6.36 12.90 -7.00
C PRO A 74 6.91 11.47 -7.06
N LEU A 75 6.04 10.50 -6.84
CA LEU A 75 6.36 9.10 -7.13
C LEU A 75 6.64 8.92 -8.63
N PRO A 76 7.59 8.05 -9.00
CA PRO A 76 7.97 7.85 -10.39
C PRO A 76 6.86 7.18 -11.21
N GLN A 77 5.97 6.44 -10.56
CA GLN A 77 4.84 5.76 -11.18
C GLN A 77 3.53 6.26 -10.56
N PRO A 78 2.43 6.29 -11.33
CA PRO A 78 1.10 6.65 -10.83
C PRO A 78 0.45 5.47 -10.08
N ASN A 79 1.24 4.76 -9.27
CA ASN A 79 0.77 3.68 -8.44
C ASN A 79 1.68 3.46 -7.23
N TYR A 80 1.15 2.76 -6.23
CA TYR A 80 1.88 2.23 -5.10
C TYR A 80 1.51 0.74 -4.94
N GLU A 81 2.51 -0.12 -4.77
CA GLU A 81 2.29 -1.57 -4.61
C GLU A 81 2.45 -2.01 -3.15
N ILE A 82 1.50 -2.79 -2.65
CA ILE A 82 1.59 -3.50 -1.37
C ILE A 82 1.59 -4.99 -1.67
N ALA A 83 2.75 -5.64 -1.51
CA ALA A 83 2.83 -7.10 -1.61
C ALA A 83 1.97 -7.75 -0.51
N VAL A 84 1.21 -8.80 -0.83
CA VAL A 84 0.25 -9.39 0.13
C VAL A 84 0.68 -10.75 0.70
N SER A 85 1.86 -11.25 0.35
CA SER A 85 2.38 -12.49 0.96
C SER A 85 2.47 -12.34 2.49
N GLY A 86 1.88 -13.29 3.20
CA GLY A 86 1.87 -13.32 4.65
C GLY A 86 1.05 -12.19 5.31
N LEU A 87 0.13 -11.56 4.57
CA LEU A 87 -0.64 -10.41 5.06
C LEU A 87 -1.40 -10.70 6.36
N LYS A 88 -1.08 -9.91 7.38
CA LYS A 88 -1.79 -9.86 8.66
C LYS A 88 -2.26 -8.44 8.91
N LEU A 89 -3.52 -8.31 9.33
CA LEU A 89 -4.08 -7.05 9.79
C LEU A 89 -3.99 -7.03 11.32
N ASN A 90 -3.21 -6.08 11.86
CA ASN A 90 -3.03 -5.92 13.30
C ASN A 90 -4.17 -5.09 13.90
N SER A 91 -4.62 -4.06 13.18
CA SER A 91 -5.74 -3.19 13.52
C SER A 91 -6.41 -2.68 12.25
N VAL A 92 -7.74 -2.56 12.27
CA VAL A 92 -8.52 -1.93 11.20
C VAL A 92 -9.56 -1.03 11.89
N ALA A 93 -9.47 0.27 11.64
CA ALA A 93 -10.46 1.26 12.06
C ALA A 93 -11.01 1.99 10.82
N GLU A 94 -11.88 2.98 11.02
CA GLU A 94 -12.45 3.76 9.92
C GLU A 94 -11.41 4.64 9.21
N ASP A 95 -10.48 5.22 9.97
CA ASP A 95 -9.50 6.21 9.52
C ASP A 95 -8.07 5.66 9.42
N ASN A 96 -7.81 4.45 9.91
CA ASN A 96 -6.50 3.82 9.83
C ASN A 96 -6.53 2.30 9.71
N VAL A 97 -5.43 1.75 9.21
CA VAL A 97 -5.15 0.31 9.22
C VAL A 97 -3.67 0.07 9.48
N GLU A 98 -3.38 -0.88 10.36
CA GLU A 98 -2.03 -1.38 10.61
C GLU A 98 -1.92 -2.81 10.10
N LEU A 99 -0.93 -3.07 9.27
CA LEU A 99 -0.74 -4.36 8.63
C LEU A 99 0.73 -4.75 8.54
N GLN A 100 0.95 -6.05 8.39
CA GLN A 100 2.28 -6.61 8.19
C GLN A 100 2.21 -7.66 7.09
N THR A 101 3.25 -7.68 6.26
CA THR A 101 3.50 -8.69 5.23
C THR A 101 4.81 -9.40 5.57
N ASP A 102 5.20 -10.38 4.76
CA ASP A 102 6.52 -11.01 4.93
C ASP A 102 7.69 -10.03 4.71
N ARG A 103 7.45 -8.94 3.97
CA ARG A 103 8.48 -7.97 3.56
C ARG A 103 8.55 -6.75 4.48
N ALA A 104 7.40 -6.22 4.92
CA ALA A 104 7.34 -4.93 5.59
C ALA A 104 6.16 -4.80 6.56
N LYS A 105 6.24 -3.80 7.44
CA LYS A 105 5.10 -3.32 8.23
C LYS A 105 4.59 -2.03 7.62
N TYR A 106 3.28 -1.84 7.62
CA TYR A 106 2.66 -0.65 7.10
C TYR A 106 1.66 -0.06 8.10
N SER A 107 1.60 1.27 8.12
CA SER A 107 0.52 2.04 8.72
C SER A 107 -0.06 2.93 7.63
N LEU A 108 -1.34 2.75 7.35
CA LEU A 108 -2.09 3.58 6.41
C LEU A 108 -3.11 4.38 7.22
N ALA A 109 -3.17 5.68 7.00
CA ALA A 109 -4.12 6.56 7.67
C ALA A 109 -4.62 7.63 6.69
N LEU A 110 -5.82 8.14 6.92
CA LEU A 110 -6.29 9.34 6.23
C LEU A 110 -5.45 10.56 6.64
N SER A 111 -5.13 11.42 5.66
CA SER A 111 -4.37 12.65 5.84
C SER A 111 -5.19 13.80 6.42
#